data_AF-A0A9E2UQ75-F1
#
_entry.id   AF-A0A9E2UQ75-F1
#
_cell.length_a   1.000
_cell.length_b   1.000
_cell.length_c   1.000
_cell.angle_alpha   90.00
_cell.angle_beta   90.00
_cell.angle_gamma   90.00
#
_symmetry.space_group_name_H-M   'P 1'
#
loop_
_entity.id
_entity.type
_entity.pdbx_description
1 polymer ?
#
loop_
_entity_poly.entity_id
_entity_poly.type
_entity_poly.pdbx_seq_one_letter_code
_entity_poly.pdbx_strand_id
1 'polypeptide(L)'
;MKQSIKVPVVIIVLLTLFMIINLPTPAVSGAEKLPKINKHKEKEIACESCHEKGSLYARPGDDTCMNCHDSYAKLAEKTAKLENIKAGIENPHKSHMGEARCTLCHKNHASSILYCNECHSPKFDMKVP
;
A
#
# COMPACT_ATOMS: atom_id res chain seq x y z
N MET A 1 20.20 -16.33 68.29
CA MET A 1 21.05 -15.17 67.90
C MET A 1 20.71 -14.82 66.45
N LYS A 2 20.03 -13.70 66.18
CA LYS A 2 19.69 -13.25 64.81
C LYS A 2 20.73 -12.20 64.39
N GLN A 3 21.68 -12.58 63.55
CA GLN A 3 22.60 -11.61 62.93
C GLN A 3 21.85 -10.82 61.86
N SER A 4 21.68 -9.52 62.08
CA SER A 4 21.16 -8.60 61.05
C SER A 4 22.28 -8.28 60.07
N ILE A 5 22.20 -8.87 58.87
CA ILE A 5 23.07 -8.55 57.75
C ILE A 5 22.73 -7.13 57.26
N LYS A 6 23.65 -6.19 57.43
CA LYS A 6 23.52 -4.82 56.92
C LYS A 6 24.05 -4.81 55.48
N VAL A 7 23.16 -4.83 54.49
CA VAL A 7 23.56 -4.71 53.08
C VAL A 7 23.92 -3.25 52.81
N PRO A 8 25.14 -2.95 52.34
CA PRO A 8 25.56 -1.58 52.08
C PRO A 8 24.75 -0.99 50.93
N VAL A 9 24.42 0.29 51.06
CA VAL A 9 23.60 1.05 50.09
C VAL A 9 24.14 0.94 48.66
N VAL A 10 25.47 0.84 48.50
CA VAL A 10 26.14 0.66 47.20
C VAL A 10 25.74 -0.67 46.52
N ILE A 11 25.54 -1.75 47.27
CA ILE A 11 25.09 -3.04 46.73
C ILE A 11 23.62 -2.97 46.31
N ILE A 12 22.78 -2.25 47.06
CA ILE A 12 21.38 -2.02 46.67
C ILE A 12 21.31 -1.22 45.37
N VAL A 13 22.11 -0.15 45.25
CA VAL A 13 22.18 0.67 44.03
C VAL A 13 22.66 -0.14 42.83
N LEU A 14 23.72 -0.96 42.98
CA LEU A 14 24.22 -1.82 41.91
C LEU A 14 23.20 -2.87 41.46
N LEU A 15 22.47 -3.49 42.40
CA LEU A 15 21.41 -4.45 42.07
C LEU A 15 20.23 -3.81 41.35
N THR A 16 19.84 -2.59 41.75
CA THR A 16 18.76 -1.86 41.06
C THR A 16 19.18 -1.41 39.65
N LEU A 17 20.45 -1.04 39.46
CA LEU A 17 20.95 -0.61 38.16
C LEU A 17 21.02 -1.78 37.16
N PHE A 18 21.40 -2.98 37.62
CA PHE A 18 21.45 -4.20 36.80
C PHE A 18 20.07 -4.68 36.31
N MET A 19 19.01 -4.33 37.04
CA MET A 19 17.62 -4.70 36.71
C MET A 19 17.02 -3.80 35.62
N ILE A 20 17.53 -2.58 35.42
CA ILE A 20 17.03 -1.64 34.40
C ILE A 20 17.63 -1.93 33.01
N ILE A 21 18.83 -2.53 32.94
CA ILE A 21 19.55 -2.79 31.68
C ILE A 21 18.96 -3.97 30.89
N ASN A 22 18.13 -4.81 31.52
CA ASN A 22 17.53 -6.00 30.92
C ASN A 22 16.05 -5.82 30.55
N LEU A 23 15.56 -4.58 30.41
CA LEU A 23 14.20 -4.36 29.92
C LEU A 23 14.13 -4.83 28.45
N PRO A 24 13.35 -5.88 28.12
CA PRO A 24 13.16 -6.27 26.74
C PRO A 24 12.50 -5.12 26.00
N THR A 25 13.14 -4.66 24.92
CA THR A 25 12.52 -3.69 24.02
C THR A 25 11.24 -4.32 23.45
N PRO A 26 10.09 -3.63 23.48
CA PRO A 26 8.91 -4.12 22.79
C PRO A 26 9.24 -4.17 21.30
N ALA A 27 9.31 -5.38 20.75
CA ALA A 27 9.34 -5.58 19.31
C ALA A 27 8.05 -4.98 18.74
N VAL A 28 8.18 -3.90 17.95
CA VAL A 28 7.10 -3.40 17.10
C VAL A 28 6.91 -4.41 15.97
N SER A 29 6.16 -5.47 16.24
CA SER A 29 5.65 -6.36 15.20
C SER A 29 4.40 -5.72 14.59
N GLY A 30 4.63 -4.82 13.63
CA GLY A 30 3.56 -4.12 12.89
C GLY A 30 3.73 -4.09 11.38
N ALA A 31 4.70 -4.83 10.83
CA ALA A 31 5.03 -4.78 9.39
C ALA A 31 4.55 -6.01 8.59
N GLU A 32 3.58 -6.77 9.09
CA GLU A 32 3.16 -8.01 8.43
C GLU A 32 1.73 -7.95 7.87
N LYS A 33 1.67 -8.14 6.54
CA LYS A 33 0.52 -8.33 5.64
C LYS A 33 -0.13 -7.09 5.02
N LEU A 34 0.68 -6.17 4.49
CA LEU A 34 0.24 -5.53 3.25
C LEU A 34 0.28 -6.59 2.12
N PRO A 35 -0.77 -6.68 1.28
CA PRO A 35 -0.80 -7.61 0.17
C PRO A 35 0.42 -7.38 -0.72
N LYS A 36 1.14 -8.46 -1.05
CA LYS A 36 2.46 -8.45 -1.72
C LYS A 36 2.44 -7.85 -3.15
N ILE A 37 1.31 -7.37 -3.65
CA ILE A 37 1.13 -6.89 -5.02
C ILE A 37 1.02 -5.36 -5.00
N ASN A 38 2.08 -4.68 -4.56
CA ASN A 38 2.17 -3.23 -4.64
C ASN A 38 3.37 -2.84 -5.51
N LYS A 39 3.14 -2.74 -6.83
CA LYS A 39 4.16 -2.33 -7.81
C LYS A 39 4.74 -0.94 -7.53
N HIS A 40 3.98 -0.05 -6.87
CA HIS A 40 4.50 1.26 -6.47
C HIS A 40 5.50 1.13 -5.32
N LYS A 41 5.28 0.19 -4.38
CA LYS A 41 6.23 -0.06 -3.30
C LYS A 41 7.55 -0.68 -3.79
N GLU A 42 7.50 -1.50 -4.84
CA GLU A 42 8.71 -2.01 -5.53
C GLU A 42 9.55 -0.89 -6.16
N LYS A 43 8.95 0.27 -6.42
CA LYS A 43 9.61 1.51 -6.88
C LYS A 43 9.91 2.47 -5.73
N GLU A 44 9.89 1.98 -4.50
CA GLU A 44 10.20 2.74 -3.28
C GLU A 44 9.28 3.95 -3.04
N ILE A 45 8.10 3.96 -3.66
CA ILE A 45 7.09 5.01 -3.41
C ILE A 45 6.57 4.88 -1.98
N ALA A 46 6.61 5.99 -1.24
CA ALA A 46 6.16 6.07 0.14
C ALA A 46 4.63 5.93 0.24
N CYS A 47 4.14 5.36 1.33
CA CYS A 47 2.70 5.16 1.57
C CYS A 47 1.92 6.48 1.51
N GLU A 48 2.56 7.53 2.00
CA GLU A 48 2.06 8.91 2.07
C GLU A 48 1.86 9.54 0.69
N SER A 49 2.49 8.99 -0.35
CA SER A 49 2.28 9.43 -1.73
C SER A 49 0.88 9.11 -2.23
N CYS A 50 0.20 8.13 -1.58
CA CYS A 50 -1.16 7.74 -1.91
C CYS A 50 -2.16 7.98 -0.77
N HIS A 51 -1.71 7.87 0.48
CA HIS A 51 -2.58 7.91 1.66
C HIS A 51 -2.24 9.10 2.56
N GLU A 52 -3.26 9.85 2.95
CA GLU A 52 -3.11 10.84 4.00
C GLU A 52 -2.85 10.18 5.37
N LYS A 53 -2.18 10.90 6.26
CA LYS A 53 -1.92 10.43 7.63
C LYS A 53 -3.25 10.09 8.33
N GLY A 54 -3.37 8.86 8.84
CA GLY A 54 -4.58 8.37 9.49
C GLY A 54 -5.61 7.76 8.54
N SER A 55 -5.37 7.78 7.22
CA SER A 55 -6.33 7.34 6.19
C SER A 55 -5.83 6.11 5.40
N LEU A 56 -5.07 5.23 6.05
CA LEU A 56 -4.45 4.05 5.41
C LEU A 56 -5.48 3.07 4.79
N TYR A 57 -6.74 3.13 5.22
CA TYR A 57 -7.81 2.29 4.70
C TYR A 57 -8.71 2.98 3.67
N ALA A 58 -8.61 4.31 3.54
CA ALA A 58 -9.39 5.01 2.53
C ALA A 58 -8.74 4.79 1.16
N ARG A 59 -9.62 4.59 0.17
CA ARG A 59 -9.23 4.46 -1.22
C ARG A 59 -8.82 5.84 -1.76
N PRO A 60 -7.60 5.99 -2.32
CA PRO A 60 -7.17 7.26 -2.88
C PRO A 60 -8.11 7.78 -3.98
N GLY A 61 -8.14 9.11 -4.10
CA GLY A 61 -8.76 9.80 -5.23
C GLY A 61 -7.96 9.59 -6.52
N ASP A 62 -8.59 9.85 -7.66
CA ASP A 62 -7.91 9.71 -8.96
C ASP A 62 -6.85 10.81 -9.16
N ASP A 63 -7.06 11.98 -8.57
CA ASP A 63 -6.09 13.08 -8.48
C ASP A 63 -4.73 12.63 -7.92
N THR A 64 -4.76 11.81 -6.89
CA THR A 64 -3.56 11.21 -6.27
C THR A 64 -2.76 10.40 -7.29
N CYS A 65 -3.45 9.69 -8.18
CA CYS A 65 -2.84 8.90 -9.24
C CYS A 65 -2.28 9.82 -10.34
N MET A 66 -3.03 10.84 -10.72
CA MET A 66 -2.68 11.77 -11.81
C MET A 66 -1.50 12.68 -11.47
N ASN A 67 -1.15 12.83 -10.19
CA ASN A 67 0.10 13.48 -9.77
C ASN A 67 1.35 12.83 -10.42
N CYS A 68 1.26 11.55 -10.81
CA CYS A 68 2.33 10.84 -11.51
C CYS A 68 1.91 10.27 -12.88
N HIS A 69 0.62 9.96 -13.10
CA HIS A 69 0.13 9.17 -14.25
C HIS A 69 -0.55 9.97 -15.37
N ASP A 70 -0.31 11.28 -15.48
CA ASP A 70 -0.91 12.17 -16.49
C ASP A 70 -2.47 12.21 -16.43
N SER A 71 -3.14 12.91 -17.34
CA SER A 71 -4.61 12.98 -17.40
C SER A 71 -5.24 11.76 -18.08
N TYR A 72 -6.55 11.53 -17.88
CA TYR A 72 -7.31 10.49 -18.59
C TYR A 72 -7.16 10.57 -20.12
N ALA A 73 -7.17 11.77 -20.70
CA ALA A 73 -6.98 11.95 -22.15
C ALA A 73 -5.61 11.43 -22.62
N LYS A 74 -4.54 11.77 -21.90
CA LYS A 74 -3.19 11.28 -22.22
C LYS A 74 -3.05 9.78 -21.97
N LEU A 75 -3.66 9.25 -20.91
CA LEU A 75 -3.69 7.81 -20.65
C LEU A 75 -4.40 7.05 -21.77
N ALA A 76 -5.54 7.56 -22.24
CA ALA A 76 -6.26 7.02 -23.39
C ALA A 76 -5.41 7.02 -24.66
N GLU A 77 -4.68 8.09 -24.95
CA GLU A 77 -3.76 8.16 -26.09
C GLU A 77 -2.61 7.15 -25.96
N LYS A 78 -2.05 7.00 -24.76
CA LYS A 78 -0.98 6.02 -24.50
C LYS A 78 -1.48 4.59 -24.70
N THR A 79 -2.65 4.23 -24.15
CA THR A 79 -3.18 2.87 -24.25
C THR A 79 -3.80 2.54 -25.60
N ALA A 80 -4.17 3.54 -26.41
CA ALA A 80 -4.60 3.32 -27.80
C ALA A 80 -3.49 2.75 -28.70
N LYS A 81 -2.22 2.80 -28.26
CA LYS A 81 -1.07 2.28 -29.00
C LYS A 81 -0.74 0.83 -28.68
N LEU A 82 -1.42 0.21 -27.72
CA LEU A 82 -1.17 -1.18 -27.33
C LEU A 82 -1.73 -2.12 -28.40
N GLU A 83 -0.96 -3.14 -28.79
CA GLU A 83 -1.27 -4.03 -29.91
C GLU A 83 -2.60 -4.78 -29.75
N ASN A 84 -3.01 -5.05 -28.50
CA ASN A 84 -4.24 -5.73 -28.14
C ASN A 84 -5.42 -4.78 -27.88
N ILE A 85 -5.30 -3.49 -28.21
CA ILE A 85 -6.34 -2.49 -28.00
C ILE A 85 -6.83 -1.94 -29.34
N LYS A 86 -8.07 -2.26 -29.70
CA LYS A 86 -8.82 -1.49 -30.70
C LYS A 86 -9.42 -0.25 -30.03
N ALA A 87 -8.92 0.92 -30.44
CA ALA A 87 -9.37 2.20 -29.91
C ALA A 87 -10.91 2.34 -29.96
N GLY A 88 -11.53 2.70 -28.83
CA GLY A 88 -12.98 2.95 -28.70
C GLY A 88 -13.74 1.87 -27.93
N ILE A 89 -13.63 0.59 -28.30
CA ILE A 89 -14.37 -0.51 -27.65
C ILE A 89 -13.52 -1.22 -26.59
N GLU A 90 -12.21 -1.33 -26.83
CA GLU A 90 -11.30 -2.10 -25.97
C GLU A 90 -10.40 -1.21 -25.10
N ASN A 91 -10.35 0.10 -25.36
CA ASN A 91 -9.49 0.99 -24.58
C ASN A 91 -10.10 1.26 -23.18
N PRO A 92 -9.51 0.74 -22.08
CA PRO A 92 -10.09 0.88 -20.75
C PRO A 92 -10.12 2.33 -20.24
N HIS A 93 -9.30 3.22 -20.81
CA HIS A 93 -9.25 4.64 -20.45
C HIS A 93 -10.07 5.54 -21.38
N LYS A 94 -10.77 4.97 -22.37
CA LYS A 94 -11.69 5.68 -23.26
C LYS A 94 -12.88 4.79 -23.57
N SER A 95 -13.78 4.67 -22.59
CA SER A 95 -14.96 3.80 -22.64
C SER A 95 -16.26 4.59 -22.49
N HIS A 96 -17.40 3.91 -22.60
CA HIS A 96 -18.72 4.48 -22.33
C HIS A 96 -18.93 4.85 -20.85
N MET A 97 -18.05 4.41 -19.94
CA MET A 97 -18.10 4.84 -18.54
C MET A 97 -17.50 6.23 -18.32
N GLY A 98 -16.90 6.83 -19.34
CA GLY A 98 -16.17 8.09 -19.19
C GLY A 98 -14.91 7.91 -18.33
N GLU A 99 -14.68 8.84 -17.41
CA GLU A 99 -13.56 8.83 -16.47
C GLU A 99 -13.83 7.88 -15.30
N ALA A 100 -13.74 6.58 -15.57
CA ALA A 100 -13.88 5.56 -14.54
C ALA A 100 -12.73 5.65 -13.52
N ARG A 101 -13.06 5.59 -12.22
CA ARG A 101 -12.05 5.69 -11.15
C ARG A 101 -10.92 4.70 -11.37
N CYS A 102 -9.67 5.17 -11.32
CA CYS A 102 -8.45 4.38 -11.60
C CYS A 102 -8.47 3.05 -10.82
N THR A 103 -8.90 3.19 -9.58
CA THR A 103 -8.86 2.15 -8.57
C THR A 103 -9.98 1.09 -8.75
N LEU A 104 -10.97 1.30 -9.62
CA LEU A 104 -11.93 0.23 -9.98
C LEU A 104 -11.22 -0.98 -10.59
N CYS A 105 -10.24 -0.73 -11.46
CA CYS A 105 -9.46 -1.78 -12.12
C CYS A 105 -8.10 -2.00 -11.43
N HIS A 106 -7.35 -0.94 -11.17
CA HIS A 106 -6.00 -1.01 -10.63
C HIS A 106 -5.99 -1.19 -9.11
N LYS A 107 -5.46 -2.31 -8.62
CA LYS A 107 -5.36 -2.64 -7.20
C LYS A 107 -3.89 -2.70 -6.78
N ASN A 108 -3.51 -1.91 -5.78
CA ASN A 108 -2.17 -1.94 -5.16
C ASN A 108 -2.11 -2.85 -3.92
N HIS A 109 -3.25 -3.31 -3.41
CA HIS A 109 -3.35 -4.17 -2.23
C HIS A 109 -4.17 -5.43 -2.54
N ALA A 110 -4.24 -5.82 -3.81
CA ALA A 110 -4.86 -7.05 -4.28
C ALA A 110 -4.44 -7.26 -5.74
N SER A 111 -4.83 -8.37 -6.36
CA SER A 111 -4.73 -8.51 -7.81
C SER A 111 -5.63 -7.50 -8.51
N SER A 112 -5.11 -6.83 -9.53
CA SER A 112 -5.91 -5.97 -10.41
C SER A 112 -6.97 -6.77 -11.16
N ILE A 113 -8.08 -6.11 -11.48
CA ILE A 113 -9.22 -6.72 -12.17
C ILE A 113 -9.54 -5.95 -13.44
N LEU A 114 -10.00 -6.67 -14.47
CA LEU A 114 -10.53 -6.05 -15.68
C LEU A 114 -12.03 -5.80 -15.51
N TYR A 115 -12.39 -4.65 -14.94
CA TYR A 115 -13.77 -4.32 -14.57
C TYR A 115 -14.75 -4.40 -15.75
N CYS A 116 -14.29 -4.22 -16.98
CA CYS A 116 -15.10 -4.39 -18.18
C CYS A 116 -15.77 -5.77 -18.27
N ASN A 117 -15.06 -6.82 -17.82
CA ASN A 117 -15.58 -8.18 -17.86
C ASN A 117 -16.63 -8.46 -16.78
N GLU A 118 -16.88 -7.56 -15.82
CA GLU A 118 -18.01 -7.70 -14.90
C GLU A 118 -19.36 -7.63 -15.64
N CYS A 119 -19.42 -6.85 -16.73
CA CYS A 119 -20.60 -6.77 -17.60
C CYS A 119 -20.41 -7.48 -18.94
N HIS A 120 -19.17 -7.60 -19.41
CA HIS A 120 -18.85 -8.20 -20.71
C HIS A 120 -18.23 -9.59 -20.58
N SER A 121 -18.63 -10.39 -19.58
CA SER A 121 -17.99 -11.68 -19.29
C SER A 121 -18.31 -12.77 -20.32
N PRO A 122 -17.30 -13.49 -20.86
CA PRO A 122 -15.89 -13.13 -21.03
C PRO A 122 -15.64 -12.60 -22.45
N LYS A 123 -15.26 -11.32 -22.59
CA LYS A 123 -15.06 -10.68 -23.90
C LYS A 123 -13.67 -10.13 -24.09
N PHE A 124 -13.06 -9.58 -23.04
CA PHE A 124 -11.78 -8.89 -23.15
C PHE A 124 -10.65 -9.68 -22.49
N ASP A 125 -9.56 -9.85 -23.21
CA ASP A 125 -8.32 -10.46 -22.73
C ASP A 125 -7.25 -9.37 -22.56
N MET A 126 -7.34 -8.63 -21.47
CA MET A 126 -6.39 -7.58 -21.10
C MET A 126 -5.88 -7.81 -19.69
N LYS A 127 -4.58 -7.62 -19.49
CA LYS A 127 -3.97 -7.62 -18.16
C LYS A 127 -3.92 -6.20 -17.63
N VAL A 128 -4.66 -5.96 -16.56
CA VAL A 128 -4.54 -4.71 -15.81
C VAL A 128 -3.24 -4.77 -15.00
N PRO A 129 -2.36 -3.76 -15.11
CA PRO A 129 -1.16 -3.63 -14.29
C PRO A 129 -1.45 -3.71 -12.79
#